data_AF-A0A530QM03-F1
#
_entry.id   AF-A0A530QM03-F1
#
_cell.length_a   1.000
_cell.length_b   1.000
_cell.length_c   1.000
_cell.angle_alpha   90.00
_cell.angle_beta   90.00
_cell.angle_gamma   90.00
#
_symmetry.space_group_name_H-M   'P 1'
#
loop_
_entity.id
_entity.type
_entity.pdbx_description
1 polymer ?
#
loop_
_entity_poly.entity_id
_entity_poly.type
_entity_poly.pdbx_seq_one_letter_code
_entity_poly.pdbx_strand_id
1 'polypeptide(L)'
;LNAQFHGVLRAEFAQYLNWAFQKNPLVRGGEAVREIRFDGEFRVRTDNAVLDARNLVIDIGKQAQIPPQFHGWTGPNLFHSSELAHINPEVQKKHVCVVGGGQSGAELLLHLVGRPKERRPAAITWVLTREMPFDDHAFTNGLF
;
A
#
# COMPACT_ATOMS: atom_id res chain seq x y z
N LEU A 1 18.31 24.94 -12.38
CA LEU A 1 18.31 23.56 -12.91
C LEU A 1 17.45 22.68 -11.99
N ASN A 2 16.14 22.95 -11.93
CA ASN A 2 15.19 22.02 -11.32
C ASN A 2 14.57 21.27 -12.48
N ALA A 3 14.96 20.01 -12.66
CA ALA A 3 14.23 19.13 -13.55
C ALA A 3 12.89 18.83 -12.86
N GLN A 4 11.90 19.70 -13.11
CA GLN A 4 10.48 19.42 -12.87
C GLN A 4 10.09 18.30 -13.83
N PHE A 5 10.47 17.07 -13.52
CA PHE A 5 9.86 15.92 -14.16
C PHE A 5 8.41 15.91 -13.68
N HIS A 6 7.46 16.04 -14.61
CA HIS A 6 6.09 15.60 -14.35
C HIS A 6 6.20 14.17 -13.81
N GLY A 7 5.87 13.97 -12.54
CA GLY A 7 6.01 12.66 -11.91
C GLY A 7 5.29 11.59 -12.74
N VAL A 8 5.95 10.45 -12.94
CA VAL A 8 5.36 9.32 -13.67
C VAL A 8 4.07 8.90 -12.97
N LEU A 9 3.01 8.64 -13.73
CA LEU A 9 1.76 8.18 -13.14
C LEU A 9 1.99 6.84 -12.43
N ARG A 10 1.35 6.63 -11.27
CA ARG A 10 1.43 5.34 -10.56
C ARG A 10 1.13 4.15 -11.45
N ALA A 11 0.16 4.30 -12.36
CA ALA A 11 -0.20 3.27 -13.33
C ALA A 11 0.94 2.94 -14.30
N GLU A 12 1.62 3.96 -14.83
CA GLU A 12 2.74 3.78 -15.75
C GLU A 12 3.95 3.17 -15.04
N PHE A 13 4.23 3.62 -13.82
CA PHE A 13 5.31 3.05 -13.01
C PHE A 13 5.02 1.59 -12.65
N ALA A 14 3.78 1.24 -12.29
CA ALA A 14 3.37 -0.14 -12.05
C ALA A 14 3.50 -1.01 -13.32
N GLN A 15 3.14 -0.48 -14.50
CA GLN A 15 3.34 -1.17 -15.77
C GLN A 15 4.82 -1.43 -16.06
N TYR A 16 5.68 -0.44 -15.81
CA TYR A 16 7.13 -0.60 -15.95
C TYR A 16 7.68 -1.68 -15.02
N LEU A 17 7.30 -1.67 -13.74
CA LEU A 17 7.72 -2.71 -12.78
C LEU A 17 7.24 -4.10 -13.19
N ASN A 18 6.00 -4.21 -13.68
CA ASN A 18 5.48 -5.47 -14.20
C ASN A 18 6.26 -5.93 -15.44
N TRP A 19 6.58 -5.03 -16.36
CA TRP A 19 7.43 -5.36 -17.51
C TRP A 19 8.82 -5.87 -17.06
N ALA A 20 9.45 -5.20 -16.10
CA ALA A 20 10.75 -5.60 -15.58
C ALA A 20 10.69 -6.98 -14.89
N PHE A 21 9.65 -7.23 -14.11
CA PHE A 21 9.38 -8.53 -13.48
C PHE A 21 9.26 -9.64 -14.53
N GLN A 22 8.46 -9.44 -15.59
CA GLN A 22 8.28 -10.43 -16.65
C GLN A 22 9.56 -10.70 -17.47
N LYS A 23 10.48 -9.74 -17.52
CA LYS A 23 11.75 -9.86 -18.24
C LYS A 23 12.87 -10.52 -17.41
N ASN A 24 12.71 -10.67 -16.10
CA ASN A 24 13.75 -11.22 -15.23
C ASN A 24 13.51 -12.70 -14.92
N PRO A 25 14.28 -13.63 -15.53
CA PRO A 25 14.10 -15.07 -15.32
C PRO A 25 14.47 -15.55 -13.90
N LEU A 26 15.15 -14.72 -13.12
CA LEU A 26 15.57 -15.05 -11.74
C LEU A 26 14.47 -14.75 -10.71
N VAL A 27 13.43 -14.00 -11.09
CA VAL A 27 12.32 -13.68 -10.19
C VAL A 27 11.16 -14.61 -10.47
N ARG A 28 10.64 -15.26 -9.41
CA ARG A 28 9.52 -16.18 -9.50
C ARG A 28 8.31 -15.58 -8.79
N GLY A 29 7.20 -15.42 -9.51
CA GLY A 29 5.90 -15.06 -8.94
C GLY A 29 5.13 -16.30 -8.51
N GLY A 30 4.06 -16.10 -7.73
CA GLY A 30 3.18 -17.19 -7.30
C GLY A 30 3.81 -18.18 -6.32
N GLU A 31 4.94 -17.83 -5.72
CA GLU A 31 5.70 -18.64 -4.77
C GLU A 31 5.63 -17.99 -3.38
N ALA A 32 4.61 -18.35 -2.58
CA ALA A 32 4.53 -17.83 -1.22
C ALA A 32 5.50 -18.60 -0.31
N VAL A 33 6.42 -17.88 0.33
CA VAL A 33 7.29 -18.43 1.39
C VAL A 33 6.45 -18.69 2.63
N ARG A 34 6.54 -19.91 3.16
CA ARG A 34 5.77 -20.35 4.33
C ARG A 34 6.63 -20.51 5.58
N GLU A 35 7.90 -20.85 5.39
CA GLU A 35 8.80 -21.14 6.50
C GLU A 35 10.25 -20.95 6.06
N ILE A 36 11.07 -20.44 6.97
CA ILE A 36 12.52 -20.32 6.82
C ILE A 36 13.15 -21.00 8.04
N ARG A 37 14.04 -21.95 7.80
CA ARG A 37 14.86 -22.60 8.85
C ARG A 37 16.34 -22.36 8.56
N PHE A 38 17.15 -22.43 9.60
CA PHE A 38 18.61 -22.32 9.49
C PHE A 38 19.27 -23.51 10.20
N ASP A 39 20.08 -24.25 9.45
CA ASP A 39 20.90 -25.37 9.94
C ASP A 39 22.17 -25.47 9.07
N GLY A 40 23.16 -24.63 9.38
CA GLY A 40 24.37 -24.46 8.57
C GLY A 40 24.16 -23.62 7.29
N GLU A 41 23.05 -23.83 6.58
CA GLU A 41 22.54 -22.99 5.49
C GLU A 41 21.03 -22.70 5.71
N PHE A 42 20.48 -21.70 5.01
CA PHE A 42 19.05 -21.41 5.06
C PHE A 42 18.27 -22.40 4.21
N ARG A 43 17.18 -22.94 4.76
CA ARG A 43 16.20 -23.74 4.04
C ARG A 43 14.87 -23.01 4.02
N VAL A 44 14.43 -22.63 2.83
CA VAL A 44 13.21 -21.87 2.58
C VAL A 44 12.16 -22.80 1.98
N ARG A 45 11.04 -22.98 2.69
CA ARG A 45 9.89 -23.73 2.20
C ARG A 45 8.86 -22.76 1.64
N THR A 46 8.49 -22.96 0.38
CA THR A 46 7.40 -22.27 -0.29
C THR A 46 6.19 -23.19 -0.43
N ASP A 47 5.13 -22.71 -1.08
CA ASP A 47 4.01 -23.56 -1.48
C ASP A 47 4.38 -24.64 -2.48
N ASN A 48 5.39 -24.39 -3.32
CA ASN A 48 5.70 -25.24 -4.48
C ASN A 48 7.07 -25.93 -4.37
N ALA A 49 7.95 -25.49 -3.48
CA ALA A 49 9.34 -25.96 -3.42
C ALA A 49 9.97 -25.84 -2.03
N VAL A 50 11.13 -26.48 -1.89
CA VAL A 50 12.09 -26.24 -0.81
C VAL A 50 13.40 -25.80 -1.45
N LEU A 51 13.93 -24.66 -1.04
CA LEU A 51 15.12 -24.03 -1.60
C LEU A 51 16.17 -23.88 -0.50
N ASP A 52 17.42 -24.25 -0.79
CA ASP A 52 18.55 -23.98 0.10
C ASP A 52 19.29 -22.72 -0.38
N ALA A 53 19.74 -21.89 0.57
CA ALA A 53 20.44 -20.63 0.30
C ALA A 53 21.46 -20.31 1.38
N ARG A 54 22.60 -19.70 0.99
CA ARG A 54 23.61 -19.22 1.94
C ARG A 54 23.26 -17.89 2.59
N ASN A 55 22.56 -17.04 1.85
CA ASN A 55 22.17 -15.71 2.28
C ASN A 55 20.70 -15.48 1.94
N LEU A 56 20.02 -14.71 2.79
CA LEU A 56 18.62 -14.38 2.62
C LEU A 56 18.43 -12.86 2.71
N VAL A 57 17.64 -12.30 1.80
CA VAL A 57 17.13 -10.94 1.88
C VAL A 57 15.62 -11.04 2.06
N ILE A 58 15.08 -10.38 3.08
CA ILE A 58 13.65 -10.38 3.39
C ILE A 58 13.11 -8.98 3.14
N ASP A 59 12.29 -8.86 2.10
CA ASP A 59 11.48 -7.68 1.83
C ASP A 59 10.09 -8.13 1.38
N ILE A 60 9.13 -8.08 2.31
CA ILE A 60 7.73 -8.46 2.08
C ILE A 60 6.79 -7.25 2.06
N GLY A 61 7.37 -6.04 2.02
CA GLY A 61 6.62 -4.80 2.17
C GLY A 61 5.92 -4.65 3.52
N LYS A 62 4.98 -3.71 3.58
CA LYS A 62 4.17 -3.43 4.77
C LYS A 62 2.83 -4.14 4.68
N GLN A 63 2.38 -4.74 5.78
CA GLN A 63 1.03 -5.28 5.87
C GLN A 63 0.04 -4.19 6.30
N ALA A 64 -1.18 -4.29 5.78
CA ALA A 64 -2.29 -3.45 6.22
C ALA A 64 -2.52 -3.64 7.73
N GLN A 65 -2.60 -2.54 8.48
CA GLN A 65 -2.77 -2.58 9.92
C GLN A 65 -4.07 -1.88 10.31
N ILE A 66 -5.02 -2.66 10.80
CA ILE A 66 -6.23 -2.17 11.46
C ILE A 66 -6.00 -2.28 12.98
N PRO A 67 -6.33 -1.26 13.78
CA PRO A 67 -6.18 -1.37 15.24
C PRO A 67 -7.00 -2.55 15.78
N PRO A 68 -6.48 -3.34 16.75
CA PRO A 68 -7.12 -4.57 17.22
C PRO A 68 -8.57 -4.38 17.70
N GLN A 69 -8.89 -3.20 18.25
CA GLN A 69 -10.22 -2.83 18.72
C GLN A 69 -11.28 -2.86 17.60
N PHE A 70 -10.87 -2.78 16.33
CA PHE A 70 -11.74 -2.75 15.17
C PHE A 70 -11.79 -4.07 14.37
N HIS A 71 -11.02 -5.10 14.74
CA HIS A 71 -10.95 -6.34 13.97
C HIS A 71 -12.32 -7.02 13.76
N GLY A 72 -13.21 -6.98 14.76
CA GLY A 72 -14.56 -7.55 14.68
C GLY A 72 -15.58 -6.72 13.87
N TRP A 73 -15.18 -5.53 13.41
CA TRP A 73 -16.05 -4.59 12.69
C TRP A 73 -15.69 -4.49 11.20
N THR A 74 -14.70 -5.27 10.75
CA THR A 74 -14.22 -5.23 9.37
C THR A 74 -15.30 -5.70 8.39
N GLY A 75 -15.38 -5.05 7.23
CA GLY A 75 -16.40 -5.31 6.22
C GLY A 75 -16.61 -4.11 5.31
N PRO A 76 -17.76 -3.99 4.62
CA PRO A 76 -17.99 -2.94 3.62
C PRO A 76 -18.02 -1.52 4.20
N ASN A 77 -18.16 -1.36 5.52
CA ASN A 77 -18.23 -0.06 6.20
C ASN A 77 -16.96 0.28 7.01
N LEU A 78 -16.06 -0.68 7.23
CA LEU A 78 -14.77 -0.47 7.89
C LEU A 78 -13.74 -1.40 7.27
N PHE A 79 -12.76 -0.83 6.58
CA PHE A 79 -11.73 -1.55 5.88
C PHE A 79 -10.47 -0.68 5.77
N HIS A 80 -9.32 -1.32 5.54
CA HIS A 80 -8.07 -0.61 5.29
C HIS A 80 -8.04 -0.05 3.86
N SER A 81 -7.35 1.06 3.62
CA SER A 81 -7.30 1.72 2.30
C SER A 81 -6.77 0.83 1.17
N SER A 82 -6.01 -0.22 1.49
CA SER A 82 -5.54 -1.23 0.52
C SER A 82 -6.70 -1.99 -0.15
N GLU A 83 -7.82 -2.14 0.53
CA GLU A 83 -8.99 -2.88 0.02
C GLU A 83 -9.89 -2.05 -0.90
N LEU A 84 -9.61 -0.75 -1.06
CA LEU A 84 -10.48 0.17 -1.79
C LEU A 84 -10.65 -0.23 -3.27
N ALA A 85 -9.61 -0.84 -3.86
CA ALA A 85 -9.64 -1.37 -5.21
C ALA A 85 -10.63 -2.53 -5.39
N HIS A 86 -10.99 -3.22 -4.30
CA HIS A 86 -11.82 -4.42 -4.31
C HIS A 86 -13.25 -4.16 -3.81
N ILE A 87 -13.40 -3.33 -2.77
CA ILE A 87 -14.69 -3.16 -2.06
C ILE A 87 -15.61 -2.12 -2.74
N ASN A 88 -15.06 -1.19 -3.52
CA ASN A 88 -15.77 -0.06 -4.16
C ASN A 88 -16.98 0.45 -3.32
N PRO A 89 -16.73 1.01 -2.12
CA PRO A 89 -17.77 1.32 -1.17
C PRO A 89 -18.76 2.35 -1.71
N GLU A 90 -20.05 2.09 -1.52
CA GLU A 90 -21.08 3.09 -1.76
C GLU A 90 -21.01 4.15 -0.66
N VAL A 91 -20.63 5.37 -1.03
CA VAL A 91 -20.46 6.48 -0.10
C VAL A 91 -21.53 7.57 -0.24
N GLN A 92 -22.39 7.47 -1.25
CA GLN A 92 -23.40 8.48 -1.56
C GLN A 92 -24.32 8.70 -0.36
N LYS A 93 -24.54 9.97 0.02
CA LYS A 93 -25.39 10.37 1.16
C LYS A 93 -24.98 9.79 2.53
N LYS A 94 -23.79 9.17 2.66
CA LYS A 94 -23.28 8.63 3.92
C LYS A 94 -22.32 9.61 4.60
N HIS A 95 -22.12 9.40 5.90
CA HIS A 95 -21.04 10.05 6.65
C HIS A 95 -19.82 9.13 6.60
N VAL A 96 -18.73 9.61 6.02
CA VAL A 96 -17.52 8.83 5.81
C VAL A 96 -16.41 9.34 6.69
N CYS A 97 -15.81 8.46 7.49
CA CYS A 97 -14.63 8.78 8.30
C CYS A 97 -13.37 8.23 7.62
N VAL A 98 -12.39 9.09 7.38
CA VAL A 98 -11.04 8.71 6.95
C VAL A 98 -10.12 8.81 8.16
N VAL A 99 -9.41 7.73 8.48
CA VAL A 99 -8.47 7.69 9.61
C VAL A 99 -7.05 7.53 9.09
N GLY A 100 -6.17 8.46 9.47
CA GLY A 100 -4.75 8.48 9.09
C GLY A 100 -4.36 9.70 8.26
N GLY A 101 -3.23 10.31 8.64
CA GLY A 101 -2.69 11.52 8.00
C GLY A 101 -1.58 11.28 6.97
N GLY A 102 -1.37 10.03 6.53
CA GLY A 102 -0.40 9.72 5.49
C GLY A 102 -0.92 10.06 4.09
N GLN A 103 -0.04 9.89 3.09
CA GLN A 103 -0.37 10.11 1.67
C GLN A 103 -1.65 9.38 1.24
N SER A 104 -1.82 8.11 1.62
CA SER A 104 -3.03 7.34 1.27
C SER A 104 -4.32 7.96 1.83
N GLY A 105 -4.29 8.53 3.03
CA GLY A 105 -5.44 9.22 3.63
C GLY A 105 -5.79 10.51 2.90
N ALA A 106 -4.76 11.30 2.54
CA ALA A 106 -4.94 12.53 1.75
C ALA A 106 -5.49 12.24 0.34
N GLU A 107 -4.99 11.21 -0.33
CA GLU A 107 -5.49 10.81 -1.65
C GLU A 107 -6.93 10.29 -1.60
N LEU A 108 -7.30 9.55 -0.56
CA LEU A 108 -8.69 9.13 -0.33
C LEU A 108 -9.61 10.33 -0.12
N LEU A 109 -9.19 11.30 0.69
CA LEU A 109 -9.94 12.53 0.90
C LEU A 109 -10.16 13.27 -0.42
N LEU A 110 -9.09 13.46 -1.21
CA LEU A 110 -9.16 14.11 -2.51
C LEU A 110 -10.09 13.35 -3.48
N HIS A 111 -10.02 12.02 -3.48
CA HIS A 111 -10.92 11.17 -4.26
C HIS A 111 -12.39 11.35 -3.85
N LEU A 112 -12.69 11.38 -2.55
CA LEU A 112 -14.06 11.53 -2.05
C LEU A 112 -14.65 12.92 -2.36
N VAL A 113 -13.85 13.98 -2.19
CA VAL A 113 -14.26 15.38 -2.48
C VAL A 113 -14.36 15.63 -3.99
N GLY A 114 -13.48 15.01 -4.79
CA GLY A 114 -13.42 15.15 -6.24
C GLY A 114 -14.55 14.45 -7.01
N ARG A 115 -15.36 13.60 -6.36
CA ARG A 115 -16.49 12.92 -7.00
C ARG A 115 -17.54 13.89 -7.54
N PRO A 116 -18.36 13.50 -8.54
CA PRO A 116 -19.56 14.25 -8.93
C PRO A 116 -20.47 14.50 -7.73
N LYS A 117 -21.13 15.65 -7.67
CA LYS A 117 -21.90 16.12 -6.50
C LYS A 117 -22.92 15.09 -6.04
N GLU A 118 -23.56 14.40 -6.99
CA GLU A 118 -24.59 13.39 -6.76
C GLU A 118 -24.01 12.14 -6.08
N ARG A 119 -22.71 11.85 -6.29
CA ARG A 119 -22.02 10.66 -5.78
C ARG A 119 -21.13 10.93 -4.55
N ARG A 120 -21.18 12.14 -4.00
CA ARG A 120 -20.39 12.52 -2.82
C ARG A 120 -21.00 11.97 -1.52
N PRO A 121 -20.16 11.77 -0.49
CA PRO A 121 -20.62 11.65 0.89
C PRO A 121 -21.46 12.86 1.32
N ALA A 122 -22.39 12.65 2.25
CA ALA A 122 -23.10 13.74 2.92
C ALA A 122 -22.17 14.53 3.85
N ALA A 123 -21.23 13.83 4.49
CA ALA A 123 -20.19 14.43 5.32
C ALA A 123 -18.91 13.59 5.25
N ILE A 124 -17.77 14.26 5.41
CA ILE A 124 -16.46 13.60 5.52
C ILE A 124 -15.80 14.07 6.81
N THR A 125 -15.38 13.14 7.64
CA THR A 125 -14.57 13.40 8.84
C THR A 125 -13.18 12.85 8.59
N TRP A 126 -12.14 13.68 8.74
CA TRP A 126 -10.75 13.24 8.60
C TRP A 126 -10.05 13.28 9.96
N VAL A 127 -9.65 12.11 10.45
CA VAL A 127 -9.01 11.94 11.75
C VAL A 127 -7.53 11.68 11.54
N LEU A 128 -6.69 12.56 12.09
CA LEU A 128 -5.24 12.47 12.02
C LEU A 128 -4.69 11.88 13.32
N THR A 129 -3.77 10.93 13.23
CA THR A 129 -3.05 10.38 14.40
C THR A 129 -1.71 11.07 14.64
N ARG A 130 -1.23 11.86 13.67
CA ARG A 130 -0.06 12.75 13.75
C ARG A 130 -0.17 13.86 12.70
N GLU A 131 0.32 15.06 13.01
CA GLU A 131 0.62 16.07 12.00
C GLU A 131 1.95 15.72 11.34
N MET A 132 1.98 15.58 10.02
CA MET A 132 3.24 15.50 9.25
C MET A 132 3.03 16.26 7.94
N PRO A 133 3.62 17.46 7.77
CA PRO A 133 3.78 17.99 6.43
C PRO A 133 4.65 17.03 5.61
N PHE A 134 4.29 16.83 4.35
CA PHE A 134 5.18 16.18 3.39
C PHE A 134 6.35 17.13 3.15
N ASP A 135 7.53 16.79 3.68
CA ASP A 135 8.74 17.58 3.50
C ASP A 135 9.51 16.99 2.30
N ASP A 136 9.51 17.71 1.18
CA ASP A 136 10.23 17.35 -0.04
C ASP A 136 11.47 18.24 -0.24
N HIS A 137 12.05 18.76 0.85
CA HIS A 137 13.28 19.52 0.79
C HIS A 137 14.47 18.59 0.42
N ALA A 138 15.31 19.06 -0.49
CA ALA A 138 16.45 18.28 -1.01
C ALA A 138 17.45 17.83 0.08
N PHE A 139 17.45 18.47 1.26
CA PHE A 139 18.30 18.11 2.39
C PHE A 139 17.70 17.02 3.30
N THR A 140 16.37 16.89 3.36
CA THR A 140 15.66 15.86 4.15
C THR A 140 15.60 14.52 3.40
N ASN A 141 15.55 14.54 2.06
CA ASN A 141 15.58 13.33 1.22
C ASN A 141 16.92 12.54 1.24
N GLY A 142 17.98 13.06 1.86
CA GLY A 142 19.25 12.35 2.03
C GLY A 142 19.33 11.42 3.26
N LEU A 143 18.27 11.39 4.08
CA LEU A 143 18.21 10.63 5.33
C LEU A 143 17.48 9.28 5.21
N PHE A 144 16.98 8.92 4.02
CA PHE A 144 16.25 7.68 3.74
C PHE A 144 16.73 7.01 2.46
#